data_AF-A0A956E314-F1
#
_entry.id   AF-A0A956E314-F1
#
_cell.length_a   1.000
_cell.length_b   1.000
_cell.length_c   1.000
_cell.angle_alpha   90.00
_cell.angle_beta   90.00
_cell.angle_gamma   90.00
#
_symmetry.space_group_name_H-M   'P 1'
#
loop_
_entity.id
_entity.type
_entity.pdbx_description
1 polymer ?
#
loop_
_entity_poly.entity_id
_entity_poly.type
_entity_poly.pdbx_seq_one_letter_code
_entity_poly.pdbx_strand_id
1 'polypeptide(L)'
;PGNHTLSVVMVYRGNGYGIFTYLRGYVFNLRSSHTFHAEEGKLVRVKAVGYEKGGMTTDLKDRPDIRFETEFVDAAQGAQASAEKR
;
A
#
# COMPACT_ATOMS: atom_id res chain seq x y z
N PRO A 1 -9.28 -11.90 17.40
CA PRO A 1 -10.35 -11.86 16.39
C PRO A 1 -11.11 -10.53 16.52
N GLY A 2 -11.66 -9.99 15.43
CA GLY A 2 -12.39 -8.72 15.44
C GLY A 2 -12.00 -7.77 14.32
N ASN A 3 -12.58 -6.56 14.35
CA ASN A 3 -12.29 -5.52 13.37
C ASN A 3 -11.01 -4.76 13.74
N HIS A 4 -10.12 -4.61 12.77
CA HIS A 4 -8.89 -3.85 12.88
C HIS A 4 -8.83 -2.81 11.77
N THR A 5 -8.30 -1.63 12.11
CA THR A 5 -8.07 -0.55 11.13
C THR A 5 -6.58 -0.34 10.96
N LEU A 6 -6.08 -0.55 9.75
CA LEU A 6 -4.71 -0.25 9.35
C LEU A 6 -4.68 1.13 8.69
N SER A 7 -3.88 2.05 9.23
CA SER A 7 -3.60 3.34 8.59
C SER A 7 -2.19 3.35 8.03
N VAL A 8 -2.06 3.71 6.75
CA VAL A 8 -0.79 3.75 6.03
C VAL A 8 -0.55 5.16 5.51
N VAL A 9 0.69 5.62 5.68
CA VAL A 9 1.18 6.87 5.09
C VAL A 9 2.36 6.53 4.19
N MET A 10 2.29 6.92 2.93
CA MET A 10 3.40 6.81 1.97
C MET A 10 3.83 8.20 1.53
N VAL A 11 5.12 8.47 1.61
CA VAL A 11 5.70 9.76 1.24
C VAL A 11 6.61 9.54 0.03
N TYR A 12 6.25 10.12 -1.12
CA TYR A 12 7.09 10.11 -2.31
C TYR A 12 7.65 11.49 -2.59
N ARG A 13 8.88 11.54 -3.08
CA ARG A 13 9.54 12.78 -3.48
C ARG A 13 9.75 12.81 -4.99
N GLY A 14 9.22 13.84 -5.65
CA GLY A 14 9.49 14.09 -7.05
C GLY A 14 10.93 14.55 -7.26
N ASN A 15 11.70 13.81 -8.07
CA ASN A 15 13.08 14.17 -8.41
C ASN A 15 13.17 15.26 -9.51
N GLY A 16 12.04 15.64 -10.13
CA GLY A 16 11.94 16.82 -11.00
C GLY A 16 12.78 16.77 -12.29
N TYR A 17 12.88 15.61 -12.95
CA TYR A 17 13.61 15.44 -14.22
C TYR A 17 12.73 15.73 -15.45
N GLY A 18 13.30 16.36 -16.48
CA GLY A 18 12.66 16.56 -17.80
C GLY A 18 11.46 17.53 -17.77
N ILE A 19 10.40 17.23 -18.53
CA ILE A 19 9.16 18.03 -18.60
C ILE A 19 8.37 18.13 -17.28
N PHE A 20 8.84 17.46 -16.22
CA PHE A 20 8.23 17.44 -14.88
C PHE A 20 8.94 18.37 -13.88
N THR A 21 9.62 19.42 -14.34
CA THR A 21 10.32 20.38 -13.47
C THR A 21 9.41 21.02 -12.41
N TYR A 22 8.11 21.14 -12.68
CA TYR A 22 7.12 21.62 -11.70
C TYR A 22 6.97 20.70 -10.47
N LEU A 23 7.42 19.45 -10.56
CA LEU A 23 7.43 18.52 -9.42
C LEU A 23 8.73 18.57 -8.61
N ARG A 24 9.68 19.43 -8.98
CA ARG A 24 10.94 19.56 -8.24
C ARG A 24 10.65 20.05 -6.83
N GLY A 25 10.89 19.18 -5.85
CA GLY A 25 10.60 19.47 -4.44
C GLY A 25 9.15 19.21 -4.04
N TYR A 26 8.31 18.69 -4.94
CA TYR A 26 6.96 18.27 -4.58
C TYR A 26 7.02 16.96 -3.79
N VAL A 27 6.30 16.94 -2.66
CA VAL A 27 6.19 15.79 -1.76
C VAL A 27 4.76 15.27 -1.84
N PHE A 28 4.60 14.06 -2.35
CA PHE A 28 3.33 13.35 -2.35
C PHE A 28 3.13 12.69 -1.00
N ASN A 29 2.12 13.14 -0.26
CA ASN A 29 1.72 12.53 1.00
C ASN A 29 0.42 11.75 0.78
N LEU A 30 0.54 10.44 0.59
CA LEU A 30 -0.61 9.57 0.45
C LEU A 30 -0.96 9.03 1.83
N ARG A 31 -2.24 9.15 2.20
CA ARG A 31 -2.79 8.56 3.41
C ARG A 31 -3.98 7.70 3.02
N SER A 32 -3.98 6.46 3.46
CA SER A 32 -5.12 5.58 3.28
C SER A 32 -5.32 4.69 4.49
N SER A 33 -6.57 4.31 4.73
CA SER A 33 -6.96 3.45 5.84
C SER A 33 -7.76 2.28 5.32
N HIS A 34 -7.44 1.08 5.81
CA HIS A 34 -8.14 -0.15 5.46
C HIS A 34 -8.62 -0.86 6.69
N THR A 35 -9.92 -1.14 6.76
CA THR A 35 -10.51 -1.91 7.85
C THR A 35 -10.66 -3.35 7.39
N PHE A 36 -10.16 -4.29 8.19
CA PHE A 36 -10.28 -5.71 7.93
C PHE A 36 -10.75 -6.47 9.17
N HIS A 37 -11.44 -7.58 8.95
CA HIS A 37 -11.90 -8.46 10.00
C HIS A 37 -10.94 -9.63 10.15
N ALA A 38 -10.40 -9.84 11.35
CA ALA A 38 -9.58 -11.00 11.67
C ALA A 38 -10.46 -12.09 12.30
N GLU A 39 -10.62 -13.21 11.60
CA GLU A 39 -11.27 -14.40 12.12
C GLU A 39 -10.35 -15.15 13.10
N GLU A 40 -10.93 -15.86 14.06
CA GLU A 40 -10.17 -16.68 15.00
C GLU A 40 -9.52 -17.87 14.28
N GLY A 41 -8.26 -18.17 14.59
CA GLY A 41 -7.52 -19.27 13.97
C GLY A 41 -6.96 -18.99 12.56
N LYS A 42 -7.25 -17.82 11.97
CA LYS A 42 -6.69 -17.39 10.69
C LYS A 42 -5.71 -16.25 10.84
N LEU A 43 -4.69 -16.24 10.00
CA LEU A 43 -3.76 -15.12 9.80
C LEU A 43 -4.28 -14.25 8.66
N VAL A 44 -4.42 -12.95 8.92
CA VAL A 44 -4.73 -11.97 7.87
C VAL A 44 -3.45 -11.28 7.44
N ARG A 45 -3.13 -11.37 6.15
CA ARG A 45 -2.01 -10.67 5.52
C ARG A 45 -2.55 -9.51 4.71
N VAL A 46 -2.25 -8.29 5.15
CA VAL A 46 -2.60 -7.06 4.44
C VAL A 46 -1.35 -6.49 3.78
N LYS A 47 -1.35 -6.38 2.45
CA LYS A 47 -0.30 -5.70 1.67
C LYS A 47 -0.81 -4.32 1.24
N ALA A 48 -0.07 -3.27 1.58
CA ALA A 48 -0.31 -1.93 1.08
C ALA A 48 0.64 -1.67 -0.09
N VAL A 49 0.09 -1.47 -1.29
CA VAL A 49 0.85 -1.32 -2.54
C VAL A 49 0.64 0.08 -3.09
N GLY A 50 1.72 0.85 -3.20
CA GLY A 50 1.71 2.12 -3.92
C GLY A 50 1.75 1.88 -5.42
N TYR A 51 0.90 2.58 -6.17
CA TYR A 51 0.86 2.47 -7.63
C TYR A 51 0.56 3.83 -8.28
N GLU A 52 0.84 3.94 -9.57
CA GLU A 52 0.44 5.09 -10.38
C GLU A 52 -0.93 4.82 -11.01
N LYS A 53 -1.98 5.51 -10.57
CA LYS A 53 -3.28 5.55 -11.22
C LYS A 53 -3.29 6.54 -12.38
N GLY A 54 -4.15 6.30 -13.35
CA GLY A 54 -4.34 7.19 -14.50
C GLY A 54 -3.53 6.78 -15.74
N GLY A 55 -3.67 7.55 -16.81
CA GLY A 55 -3.06 7.31 -18.11
C GLY A 55 -2.14 8.46 -18.54
N MET A 56 -1.76 8.49 -19.82
CA MET A 56 -0.85 9.52 -20.36
C MET A 56 -1.36 10.96 -20.15
N THR A 57 -2.68 11.14 -20.04
CA THR A 57 -3.33 12.45 -19.85
C THR A 57 -3.54 12.85 -18.39
N THR A 58 -3.27 11.97 -17.42
CA THR A 58 -3.43 12.29 -15.99
C THR A 58 -2.22 13.07 -15.49
N ASP A 59 -2.46 14.18 -14.81
CA ASP A 59 -1.39 14.96 -14.16
C ASP A 59 -0.58 14.05 -13.23
N LEU A 60 0.75 14.08 -13.35
CA LEU A 60 1.65 13.24 -12.55
C LEU A 60 1.45 13.44 -11.04
N LYS A 61 0.90 14.59 -10.63
CA LYS A 61 0.59 14.88 -9.24
C LYS A 61 -0.56 14.05 -8.65
N ASP A 62 -1.47 13.62 -9.50
CA ASP A 62 -2.69 12.90 -9.13
C ASP A 62 -2.57 11.38 -9.36
N ARG A 63 -1.41 10.94 -9.87
CA ARG A 63 -1.13 9.52 -10.16
C ARG A 63 -0.82 8.67 -8.92
N PRO A 64 -0.11 9.14 -7.89
CA PRO A 64 0.19 8.26 -6.77
C PRO A 64 -1.08 7.82 -6.02
N ASP A 65 -1.28 6.52 -5.85
CA ASP A 65 -2.38 5.96 -5.06
C ASP A 65 -1.95 4.70 -4.27
N ILE A 66 -2.76 4.29 -3.29
CA ILE A 66 -2.52 3.11 -2.44
C ILE A 66 -3.64 2.08 -2.66
N ARG A 67 -3.27 0.86 -3.00
CA ARG A 67 -4.16 -0.31 -3.02
C ARG A 67 -3.88 -1.23 -1.84
N PHE A 68 -4.93 -1.79 -1.26
CA PHE A 68 -4.80 -2.83 -0.24
C PHE A 68 -5.18 -4.19 -0.82
N GLU A 69 -4.32 -5.17 -0.61
CA GLU A 69 -4.56 -6.57 -0.94
C GLU A 69 -4.63 -7.35 0.38
N THR A 70 -5.76 -8.01 0.63
CA THR A 70 -6.00 -8.76 1.86
C THR A 70 -6.08 -10.25 1.55
N GLU A 71 -5.22 -11.04 2.17
CA GLU A 71 -5.17 -12.50 2.04
C GLU A 71 -5.45 -13.12 3.41
N PHE A 72 -6.33 -14.12 3.46
CA PHE A 72 -6.60 -14.93 4.65
C PHE A 72 -5.86 -16.25 4.51
N VAL A 73 -4.95 -16.52 5.44
CA VAL A 73 -4.13 -17.74 5.46
C VAL A 73 -4.45 -18.50 6.74
N ASP A 74 -4.62 -19.81 6.68
CA ASP A 74 -4.78 -20.61 7.89
C ASP A 74 -3.51 -20.50 8.75
N ALA A 75 -3.66 -20.36 10.07
CA ALA A 75 -2.53 -20.12 10.97
C ALA A 75 -1.46 -21.22 10.89
N ALA A 76 -1.86 -22.46 10.60
CA ALA A 76 -0.95 -23.59 10.41
C ALA A 76 -0.02 -23.42 9.19
N GLN A 77 -0.50 -22.80 8.10
CA GLN A 77 0.27 -22.59 6.87
C GLN A 77 1.09 -21.29 6.91
N GLY A 78 0.59 -20.25 7.58
CA GLY A 78 1.27 -18.95 7.66
C GLY A 78 2.58 -18.99 8.45
N ALA A 79 2.70 -19.87 9.45
CA ALA A 79 3.94 -20.06 10.22
C ALA A 79 5.09 -20.62 9.37
N GLN A 80 4.80 -21.54 8.44
CA GLN A 80 5.79 -22.17 7.57
C GLN A 80 6.30 -21.20 6.48
N ALA A 81 5.41 -20.41 5.88
CA ALA A 81 5.78 -19.42 4.86
C ALA A 81 6.61 -18.23 5.39
N SER A 82 6.63 -18.03 6.71
CA SER A 82 7.41 -16.98 7.38
C SER A 82 8.83 -17.43 7.71
N ALA A 83 9.02 -18.74 7.93
CA ALA A 83 10.29 -19.36 8.29
C ALA A 83 11.18 -19.62 7.06
N GLU A 84 10.57 -19.94 5.91
CA GLU A 84 11.28 -20.15 4.63
C GLU A 84 11.91 -18.86 4.07
N LYS A 85 11.42 -17.69 4.50
CA LYS A 85 11.84 -16.37 3.98
C LYS A 85 12.93 -15.69 4.84
N ARG A 86 13.54 -16.42 5.77
CA ARG A 86 14.60 -15.94 6.67
C ARG A 86 15.97 -16.45 6.29
#